data_AF-A0A4R9BGR1-F1
#
_entry.id   AF-A0A4R9BGR1-F1
#
_cell.length_a   1.000
_cell.length_b   1.000
_cell.length_c   1.000
_cell.angle_alpha   90.00
_cell.angle_beta   90.00
_cell.angle_gamma   90.00
#
_symmetry.space_group_name_H-M   'P 1'
#
loop_
_entity.id
_entity.type
_entity.pdbx_description
1 polymer ?
#
loop_
_entity_poly.entity_id
_entity_poly.type
_entity_poly.pdbx_seq_one_letter_code
_entity_poly.pdbx_strand_id
1 'polypeptide(L)'
;MDINLDLAGRRVLVFGEPRRARRVLARYLAAGATVYLATTPVDGRTPDRPHPEVRPVEYPHFPHGWRDLVSAVDLVVLVDVSRAIDGIVSDACATARVWLSRERAAAVAPLGQVSLVGGGPGDVGLLTLAARRALRDADVVYYDRLGPTDRLADWCPGAELIDVGKTPGHHAVPQAEIERMLVASARDGHTVVRLKGGDPFVFGRGGEEVIACRGAGIPVTVIPGVSSAISVPAAAGIPVTHRDVSRIFTVLSGHAPLSDTELAHLVGLDGTIVVLMGIGTLPHLAAGLARHGMTAGMPVAIIEQGYSTRQRTTITSLHEVAAVAGALGARSPAVLVIGEVVRLAQQDDTAAVELMRSAAELADLG
;
A
#
# COMPACT_ATOMS: atom_id res chain seq x y z
N MET A 1 -10.45 -14.01 -11.64
CA MET A 1 -11.05 -14.84 -10.57
C MET A 1 -9.89 -15.54 -9.90
N ASP A 2 -9.32 -14.93 -8.86
CA ASP A 2 -8.29 -15.58 -8.04
C ASP A 2 -9.03 -16.59 -7.17
N ILE A 3 -9.08 -17.85 -7.60
CA ILE A 3 -9.58 -18.94 -6.77
C ILE A 3 -8.57 -19.09 -5.65
N ASN A 4 -8.93 -18.62 -4.45
CA ASN A 4 -8.12 -18.81 -3.26
C ASN A 4 -8.27 -20.28 -2.86
N LEU A 5 -7.37 -21.15 -3.33
CA LEU A 5 -7.33 -22.53 -2.86
C LEU A 5 -6.88 -22.51 -1.40
N ASP A 6 -7.69 -23.08 -0.52
CA ASP A 6 -7.24 -23.41 0.83
C ASP A 6 -6.22 -24.55 0.74
N LEU A 7 -4.96 -24.20 0.96
CA LEU A 7 -3.83 -25.14 0.93
C LEU A 7 -3.41 -25.57 2.34
N ALA A 8 -4.14 -25.19 3.38
CA ALA A 8 -3.79 -25.52 4.76
C ALA A 8 -3.70 -27.04 4.94
N GLY A 9 -2.53 -27.53 5.36
CA GLY A 9 -2.26 -28.95 5.56
C GLY A 9 -2.15 -29.78 4.28
N ARG A 10 -2.26 -29.18 3.10
CA ARG A 10 -2.09 -29.87 1.81
C ARG A 10 -0.62 -30.06 1.49
N ARG A 11 -0.29 -31.20 0.86
CA ARG A 11 1.05 -31.47 0.32
C ARG A 11 1.11 -30.96 -1.10
N VAL A 12 2.04 -30.05 -1.37
CA VAL A 12 2.20 -29.43 -2.69
C VAL A 12 3.59 -29.75 -3.22
N LEU A 13 3.67 -30.38 -4.40
CA LEU A 13 4.91 -30.66 -5.09
C LEU A 13 5.13 -29.66 -6.22
N VAL A 14 6.18 -28.86 -6.10
CA VAL A 14 6.59 -27.88 -7.11
C VAL A 14 7.73 -28.45 -7.93
N PHE A 15 7.61 -28.42 -9.26
CA PHE A 15 8.71 -28.70 -10.19
C PHE A 15 9.21 -27.37 -10.76
N GLY A 16 10.49 -27.06 -10.56
CA GLY A 16 11.10 -25.85 -11.08
C GLY A 16 12.46 -25.54 -10.46
N GLU A 17 13.16 -24.55 -11.02
CA GLU A 17 14.40 -24.04 -10.43
C GLU A 17 14.10 -23.24 -9.15
N PRO A 18 14.84 -23.42 -8.03
CA PRO A 18 14.59 -22.72 -6.76
C PRO A 18 14.37 -21.21 -6.90
N ARG A 19 15.25 -20.52 -7.64
CA ARG A 19 15.17 -19.07 -7.86
C ARG A 19 13.95 -18.65 -8.67
N ARG A 20 13.53 -19.45 -9.64
CA ARG A 20 12.34 -19.19 -10.48
C ARG A 20 11.05 -19.53 -9.75
N ALA A 21 11.06 -20.53 -8.89
CA ALA A 21 9.93 -20.99 -8.11
C ALA A 21 9.71 -20.22 -6.81
N ARG A 22 10.68 -19.39 -6.35
CA ARG A 22 10.68 -18.72 -5.04
C ARG A 22 9.34 -18.12 -4.60
N ARG A 23 8.64 -17.40 -5.49
CA ARG A 23 7.34 -16.76 -5.19
C ARG A 23 6.21 -17.77 -4.99
N VAL A 24 6.19 -18.81 -5.81
CA VAL A 24 5.21 -19.90 -5.72
C VAL A 24 5.42 -20.66 -4.42
N LEU A 25 6.68 -20.97 -4.10
CA LEU A 25 7.06 -21.65 -2.87
C LEU A 25 6.64 -20.84 -1.64
N ALA A 26 7.00 -19.56 -1.58
CA ALA A 26 6.69 -18.71 -0.45
C ALA A 26 5.16 -18.47 -0.31
N ARG A 27 4.43 -18.30 -1.41
CA ARG A 27 2.97 -18.17 -1.40
C ARG A 27 2.26 -19.41 -0.87
N TYR A 28 2.68 -20.60 -1.27
CA TYR A 28 2.04 -21.83 -0.81
C TYR A 28 2.38 -22.17 0.64
N LEU A 29 3.61 -21.86 1.09
CA LEU A 29 3.95 -21.93 2.51
C LEU A 29 3.09 -20.97 3.34
N ALA A 30 2.93 -19.72 2.89
CA ALA A 30 2.07 -18.74 3.56
C ALA A 30 0.58 -19.18 3.60
N ALA A 31 0.14 -19.99 2.63
CA ALA A 31 -1.18 -20.61 2.62
C ALA A 31 -1.29 -21.87 3.51
N GLY A 32 -0.25 -22.22 4.27
CA GLY A 32 -0.24 -23.35 5.20
C GLY A 32 0.05 -24.71 4.54
N ALA A 33 0.56 -24.74 3.31
CA ALA A 33 0.91 -25.97 2.63
C ALA A 33 2.22 -26.58 3.16
N THR A 34 2.30 -27.92 3.15
CA THR A 34 3.60 -28.60 3.20
C THR A 34 4.19 -28.64 1.79
N VAL A 35 5.20 -27.81 1.54
CA VAL A 35 5.76 -27.61 0.19
C VAL A 35 7.02 -28.47 -0.04
N TYR A 36 6.99 -29.20 -1.14
CA TYR A 36 8.09 -29.98 -1.67
C TYR A 36 8.59 -29.35 -2.96
N LEU A 37 9.91 -29.28 -3.17
CA LEU A 37 10.51 -28.80 -4.41
C LEU A 37 11.28 -29.93 -5.07
N ALA A 38 10.79 -30.34 -6.24
CA ALA A 38 11.48 -31.25 -7.12
C ALA A 38 12.49 -30.48 -7.97
N THR A 39 13.77 -30.81 -7.85
CA THR A 39 14.85 -30.23 -8.67
C THR A 39 15.61 -31.33 -9.41
N THR A 40 16.09 -31.04 -10.63
CA THR A 40 17.12 -31.87 -11.26
C THR A 40 18.40 -31.83 -10.43
N PRO A 41 19.17 -32.94 -10.34
CA PRO A 41 20.50 -32.91 -9.74
C PRO A 41 21.34 -31.83 -10.42
N VAL A 42 21.87 -30.89 -9.65
CA VAL A 42 22.82 -29.89 -10.15
C VAL A 42 24.21 -30.50 -10.03
N ASP A 43 25.00 -30.49 -11.11
CA ASP A 43 26.39 -30.99 -11.16
C ASP A 43 27.24 -30.46 -9.98
N GLY A 44 27.29 -31.22 -8.89
CA GLY A 44 28.15 -30.98 -7.72
C GLY A 44 27.95 -29.66 -6.95
N ARG A 45 26.96 -28.82 -7.28
CA ARG A 45 26.67 -27.57 -6.58
C ARG A 45 25.48 -27.74 -5.65
N THR A 46 25.63 -27.33 -4.40
CA THR A 46 24.53 -27.24 -3.44
C THR A 46 23.44 -26.34 -4.05
N PRO A 47 22.21 -26.83 -4.24
CA PRO A 47 21.15 -25.99 -4.78
C PRO A 47 20.91 -24.82 -3.83
N ASP A 48 20.74 -23.62 -4.40
CA ASP A 48 20.36 -22.42 -3.66
C ASP A 48 19.04 -22.74 -2.93
N ARG A 49 19.07 -22.82 -1.59
CA ARG A 49 17.89 -23.22 -0.82
C ARG A 49 16.91 -22.05 -0.82
N PRO A 50 15.72 -22.18 -1.44
CA PRO A 50 14.85 -21.04 -1.67
C PRO A 50 14.14 -20.59 -0.39
N HIS A 51 13.90 -21.52 0.55
CA HIS A 51 13.30 -21.26 1.86
C HIS A 51 13.61 -22.45 2.80
N PRO A 52 13.90 -22.26 4.10
CA PRO A 52 14.30 -23.34 5.01
C PRO A 52 13.23 -24.42 5.22
N GLU A 53 11.95 -24.06 5.06
CA GLU A 53 10.82 -24.98 5.24
C GLU A 53 10.47 -25.81 4.00
N VAL A 54 11.07 -25.51 2.84
CA VAL A 54 10.84 -26.28 1.60
C VAL A 54 11.61 -27.59 1.66
N ARG A 55 10.90 -28.69 1.41
CA ARG A 55 11.48 -30.05 1.43
C ARG A 55 11.99 -30.41 0.03
N PRO A 56 13.29 -30.68 -0.16
CA PRO A 56 13.80 -31.07 -1.47
C PRO A 56 13.36 -32.49 -1.83
N VAL A 57 13.08 -32.71 -3.11
CA VAL A 57 12.77 -34.03 -3.68
C VAL A 57 13.56 -34.20 -4.99
N GLU A 58 14.09 -35.39 -5.23
CA GLU A 58 14.82 -35.69 -6.47
C GLU A 58 13.89 -36.19 -7.57
N TYR A 59 14.31 -35.97 -8.81
CA TYR A 59 13.58 -36.49 -9.96
C TYR A 59 13.68 -38.01 -10.01
N PRO A 60 12.56 -38.72 -10.27
CA PRO A 60 12.61 -40.17 -10.44
C PRO A 60 13.43 -40.58 -11.67
N HIS A 61 14.29 -41.58 -11.50
CA HIS A 61 15.11 -42.15 -12.58
C HIS A 61 14.34 -43.11 -13.50
N PHE A 62 13.18 -43.63 -13.06
CA PHE A 62 12.38 -44.61 -13.78
C PHE A 62 10.93 -44.12 -13.98
N PRO A 63 10.24 -44.52 -15.07
CA PRO A 63 8.89 -44.05 -15.38
C PRO A 63 7.87 -44.26 -14.24
N HIS A 64 7.94 -45.38 -13.52
CA HIS A 64 7.00 -45.71 -12.44
C HIS A 64 7.14 -44.76 -11.25
N GLY A 65 8.36 -44.30 -10.95
CA GLY A 65 8.63 -43.41 -9.83
C GLY A 65 7.99 -42.03 -9.99
N TRP A 66 7.69 -41.58 -11.22
CA TRP A 66 6.94 -40.35 -11.46
C TRP A 66 5.51 -40.43 -10.93
N ARG A 67 4.86 -41.58 -11.14
CA ARG A 67 3.50 -41.82 -10.65
C ARG A 67 3.46 -41.86 -9.13
N ASP A 68 4.40 -42.59 -8.52
CA ASP A 68 4.47 -42.72 -7.07
C ASP A 68 4.69 -41.35 -6.42
N LEU A 69 5.62 -40.56 -6.97
CA LEU A 69 5.92 -39.22 -6.50
C LEU A 69 4.69 -38.30 -6.55
N VAL A 70 3.98 -38.23 -7.68
CA VAL A 70 2.81 -37.35 -7.79
C VAL A 70 1.63 -37.84 -6.94
N SER A 71 1.45 -39.16 -6.79
CA SER A 71 0.37 -39.73 -5.98
C SER A 71 0.51 -39.47 -4.48
N ALA A 72 1.72 -39.11 -4.04
CA ALA A 72 2.03 -38.78 -2.66
C ALA A 72 1.69 -37.33 -2.27
N VAL A 73 1.11 -36.54 -3.18
CA VAL A 73 0.75 -35.13 -2.91
C VAL A 73 -0.67 -34.80 -3.33
N ASP A 74 -1.19 -33.67 -2.82
CA ASP A 74 -2.55 -33.20 -3.11
C ASP A 74 -2.58 -32.31 -4.37
N LEU A 75 -1.48 -31.61 -4.65
CA LEU A 75 -1.34 -30.67 -5.78
C LEU A 75 0.08 -30.73 -6.35
N VAL A 76 0.17 -30.74 -7.67
CA VAL A 76 1.42 -30.60 -8.42
C VAL A 76 1.45 -29.26 -9.13
N VAL A 77 2.58 -28.56 -9.07
CA VAL A 77 2.75 -27.24 -9.68
C VAL A 77 4.00 -27.19 -10.53
N LEU A 78 3.84 -26.76 -11.78
CA LEU A 78 4.95 -26.59 -12.72
C LEU A 78 5.33 -25.12 -12.81
N VAL A 79 6.62 -24.83 -12.66
CA VAL A 79 7.19 -23.48 -12.78
C VAL A 79 8.38 -23.51 -13.74
N ASP A 80 8.16 -23.03 -14.97
CA ASP A 80 9.19 -22.90 -16.01
C ASP A 80 10.03 -24.18 -16.22
N VAL A 81 9.34 -25.31 -16.37
CA VAL A 81 9.94 -26.61 -16.65
C VAL A 81 10.05 -26.86 -18.15
N SER A 82 10.94 -27.76 -18.57
CA SER A 82 11.04 -28.16 -19.98
C SER A 82 9.78 -28.88 -20.47
N ARG A 83 9.50 -28.84 -21.78
CA ARG A 83 8.36 -29.55 -22.38
C ARG A 83 8.36 -31.05 -22.08
N ALA A 84 9.55 -31.65 -21.99
CA ALA A 84 9.68 -33.07 -21.66
C ALA A 84 9.19 -33.37 -20.24
N ILE A 85 9.60 -32.56 -19.26
CA ILE A 85 9.15 -32.70 -17.86
C ILE A 85 7.66 -32.38 -17.74
N ASP A 86 7.17 -31.33 -18.39
CA ASP A 86 5.75 -30.99 -18.40
C ASP A 86 4.89 -32.16 -18.89
N GLY A 87 5.29 -32.81 -20.00
CA GLY A 87 4.59 -33.98 -20.53
C GLY A 87 4.56 -35.16 -19.55
N ILE A 88 5.74 -35.55 -19.01
CA ILE A 88 5.85 -36.67 -18.06
C ILE A 88 5.00 -36.42 -16.82
N VAL A 89 5.09 -35.22 -16.23
CA VAL A 89 4.36 -34.88 -15.01
C VAL A 89 2.86 -34.78 -15.29
N SER A 90 2.45 -34.24 -16.45
CA SER A 90 1.05 -34.15 -16.85
C SER A 90 0.41 -35.53 -16.97
N ASP A 91 1.08 -36.46 -17.64
CA ASP A 91 0.60 -37.84 -17.80
C ASP A 91 0.52 -38.58 -16.45
N ALA A 92 1.52 -38.38 -15.59
CA ALA A 92 1.53 -38.94 -14.24
C ALA A 92 0.38 -38.39 -13.39
N CYS A 93 0.15 -37.08 -13.41
CA CYS A 93 -0.96 -36.44 -12.68
C CYS A 93 -2.32 -36.90 -13.18
N ALA A 94 -2.51 -37.00 -14.50
CA ALA A 94 -3.76 -37.48 -15.10
C ALA A 94 -4.06 -38.93 -14.68
N THR A 95 -3.02 -39.78 -14.67
CA THR A 95 -3.13 -41.19 -14.26
C THR A 95 -3.41 -41.32 -12.75
N ALA A 96 -2.76 -40.51 -11.93
CA ALA A 96 -2.92 -40.52 -10.47
C ALA A 96 -4.16 -39.73 -9.99
N ARG A 97 -4.86 -39.02 -10.89
CA ARG A 97 -5.97 -38.10 -10.58
C ARG A 97 -5.59 -37.01 -9.58
N VAL A 98 -4.38 -36.47 -9.72
CA VAL A 98 -3.85 -35.38 -8.90
C VAL A 98 -4.00 -34.06 -9.66
N TRP A 99 -4.34 -32.99 -8.94
CA TRP A 99 -4.49 -31.67 -9.54
C TRP A 99 -3.14 -31.13 -10.01
N LEU A 100 -3.15 -30.53 -11.19
CA LEU A 100 -1.97 -29.93 -11.82
C LEU A 100 -2.22 -28.45 -12.09
N SER A 101 -1.33 -27.58 -11.58
CA SER A 101 -1.30 -26.16 -11.88
C SER A 101 -0.03 -25.77 -12.61
N ARG A 102 -0.12 -24.75 -13.46
CA ARG A 102 1.04 -24.12 -14.13
C ARG A 102 1.12 -22.68 -13.66
N GLU A 103 2.24 -22.34 -13.05
CA GLU A 103 2.46 -21.05 -12.40
C GLU A 103 3.57 -20.27 -13.10
N ARG A 104 3.46 -18.95 -13.05
CA ARG A 104 4.46 -18.08 -13.67
C ARG A 104 5.75 -18.08 -12.84
N ALA A 105 6.87 -18.31 -13.50
CA ALA A 105 8.17 -18.15 -12.87
C ALA A 105 8.44 -16.70 -12.46
N ALA A 106 9.08 -16.54 -11.30
CA ALA A 106 9.70 -15.29 -10.92
C ALA A 106 10.83 -14.96 -11.89
N ALA A 107 10.96 -13.68 -12.25
CA ALA A 107 12.07 -13.23 -13.06
C ALA A 107 13.39 -13.49 -12.32
N VAL A 108 14.37 -14.05 -13.02
CA VAL A 108 15.74 -14.23 -12.53
C VAL A 108 16.61 -13.28 -13.32
N ALA A 109 16.90 -12.14 -12.72
CA ALA A 109 17.82 -11.16 -13.25
C ALA A 109 18.99 -11.02 -12.27
N PRO A 110 20.23 -10.76 -12.75
CA PRO A 110 21.36 -10.45 -11.89
C PRO A 110 21.11 -9.22 -11.02
N LEU A 111 20.19 -8.36 -11.46
CA LEU A 111 19.76 -7.15 -10.78
C LEU A 111 18.24 -7.15 -10.65
N GLY A 112 17.77 -6.94 -9.42
CA GLY A 112 16.37 -6.77 -9.09
C GLY A 112 15.84 -5.39 -9.50
N GLN A 113 14.69 -5.04 -8.97
CA GLN A 113 14.01 -3.77 -9.27
C GLN A 113 13.28 -3.24 -8.05
N VAL A 114 13.08 -1.94 -7.99
CA VAL A 114 12.31 -1.27 -6.93
C VAL A 114 11.02 -0.69 -7.52
N SER A 115 9.90 -0.99 -6.89
CA SER A 115 8.62 -0.31 -7.13
C SER A 115 8.30 0.57 -5.93
N LEU A 116 8.24 1.89 -6.11
CA LEU A 116 7.65 2.78 -5.12
C LEU A 116 6.15 2.82 -5.35
N VAL A 117 5.40 2.38 -4.36
CA VAL A 117 3.96 2.12 -4.50
C VAL A 117 3.18 2.99 -3.54
N GLY A 118 2.26 3.79 -4.09
CA GLY A 118 1.27 4.51 -3.32
C GLY A 118 0.20 3.58 -2.78
N GLY A 119 0.08 3.52 -1.45
CA GLY A 119 -0.87 2.70 -0.72
C GLY A 119 -2.26 3.33 -0.57
N GLY A 120 -2.43 4.61 -0.92
CA GLY A 120 -3.67 5.33 -0.66
C GLY A 120 -3.81 5.80 0.80
N PRO A 121 -4.93 6.44 1.17
CA PRO A 121 -5.08 7.11 2.47
C PRO A 121 -5.36 6.17 3.66
N GLY A 122 -5.62 4.88 3.42
CA GLY A 122 -5.91 3.90 4.47
C GLY A 122 -7.00 2.88 4.11
N ASP A 123 -7.91 3.20 3.18
CA ASP A 123 -8.87 2.22 2.64
C ASP A 123 -8.19 1.28 1.64
N VAL A 124 -8.36 -0.03 1.81
CA VAL A 124 -7.93 -1.03 0.83
C VAL A 124 -8.61 -0.85 -0.53
N GLY A 125 -9.85 -0.35 -0.56
CA GLY A 125 -10.60 -0.06 -1.79
C GLY A 125 -9.98 1.05 -2.63
N LEU A 126 -9.07 1.85 -2.05
CA LEU A 126 -8.34 2.91 -2.75
C LEU A 126 -6.94 2.50 -3.19
N LEU A 127 -6.55 1.24 -2.96
CA LEU A 127 -5.34 0.68 -3.53
C LEU A 127 -5.51 0.51 -5.04
N THR A 128 -4.56 1.02 -5.83
CA THR A 128 -4.63 0.87 -7.29
C THR A 128 -4.41 -0.59 -7.70
N LEU A 129 -4.98 -1.00 -8.85
CA LEU A 129 -4.74 -2.33 -9.40
C LEU A 129 -3.25 -2.57 -9.71
N ALA A 130 -2.52 -1.52 -10.08
CA ALA A 130 -1.08 -1.58 -10.28
C ALA A 130 -0.33 -1.84 -8.96
N ALA A 131 -0.72 -1.16 -7.87
CA ALA A 131 -0.18 -1.39 -6.54
C ALA A 131 -0.42 -2.83 -6.06
N ARG A 132 -1.65 -3.34 -6.26
CA ARG A 132 -2.00 -4.73 -5.92
C ARG A 132 -1.15 -5.76 -6.67
N ARG A 133 -0.91 -5.54 -7.98
CA ARG A 133 -0.03 -6.39 -8.79
C ARG A 133 1.42 -6.35 -8.31
N ALA A 134 1.95 -5.15 -8.05
CA ALA A 134 3.33 -4.99 -7.59
C ALA A 134 3.57 -5.67 -6.25
N LEU A 135 2.66 -5.49 -5.29
CA LEU A 135 2.73 -6.14 -3.99
C LEU A 135 2.63 -7.67 -4.11
N ARG A 136 1.72 -8.20 -4.94
CA ARG A 136 1.59 -9.67 -5.14
C ARG A 136 2.88 -10.29 -5.67
N ASP A 137 3.60 -9.56 -6.52
CA ASP A 137 4.81 -10.03 -7.18
C ASP A 137 6.10 -9.64 -6.41
N ALA A 138 5.98 -9.06 -5.22
CA ALA A 138 7.11 -8.64 -4.40
C ALA A 138 7.83 -9.84 -3.75
N ASP A 139 9.15 -9.78 -3.71
CA ASP A 139 9.98 -10.68 -2.91
C ASP A 139 10.21 -10.06 -1.50
N VAL A 140 10.26 -8.72 -1.41
CA VAL A 140 10.34 -7.97 -0.14
C VAL A 140 9.50 -6.69 -0.23
N VAL A 141 8.83 -6.34 0.87
CA VAL A 141 8.02 -5.13 1.01
C VAL A 141 8.51 -4.30 2.20
N TYR A 142 9.05 -3.13 1.91
CA TYR A 142 9.34 -2.08 2.90
C TYR A 142 8.12 -1.17 3.04
N TYR A 143 7.52 -1.13 4.22
CA TYR A 143 6.29 -0.36 4.44
C TYR A 143 6.42 0.57 5.65
N ASP A 144 5.60 1.62 5.64
CA ASP A 144 5.36 2.45 6.82
C ASP A 144 3.87 2.43 7.17
N ARG A 145 3.52 3.03 8.31
CA ARG A 145 2.20 2.92 8.93
C ARG A 145 1.15 3.89 8.39
N LEU A 146 1.48 4.72 7.41
CA LEU A 146 0.55 5.72 6.87
C LEU A 146 -0.32 5.17 5.73
N GLY A 147 -0.14 3.91 5.33
CA GLY A 147 -0.96 3.20 4.35
C GLY A 147 -1.70 2.01 4.94
N PRO A 148 -2.53 1.33 4.14
CA PRO A 148 -3.30 0.19 4.61
C PRO A 148 -2.34 -0.99 4.81
N THR A 149 -2.01 -1.32 6.06
CA THR A 149 -0.98 -2.32 6.40
C THR A 149 -1.53 -3.57 7.09
N ASP A 150 -2.76 -3.49 7.61
CA ASP A 150 -3.40 -4.55 8.40
C ASP A 150 -3.52 -5.89 7.68
N ARG A 151 -3.56 -5.86 6.34
CA ARG A 151 -3.72 -7.04 5.48
C ARG A 151 -2.55 -7.25 4.52
N LEU A 152 -1.39 -6.65 4.80
CA LEU A 152 -0.24 -6.71 3.92
C LEU A 152 0.21 -8.16 3.68
N ALA A 153 0.17 -9.02 4.71
CA ALA A 153 0.51 -10.44 4.58
C ALA A 153 -0.41 -11.19 3.59
N ASP A 154 -1.71 -10.90 3.59
CA ASP A 154 -2.67 -11.50 2.63
C ASP A 154 -2.36 -11.11 1.17
N TRP A 155 -1.79 -9.92 1.01
CA TRP A 155 -1.61 -9.26 -0.26
C TRP A 155 -0.33 -9.69 -0.97
N CYS A 156 0.75 -9.79 -0.22
CA CYS A 156 2.05 -10.24 -0.73
C CYS A 156 2.44 -11.54 -0.02
N PRO A 157 1.69 -12.64 -0.27
CA PRO A 157 1.95 -13.91 0.38
C PRO A 157 3.33 -14.41 -0.01
N GLY A 158 4.21 -14.54 0.98
CA GLY A 158 5.59 -14.99 0.78
C GLY A 158 6.63 -13.88 0.55
N ALA A 159 6.24 -12.61 0.58
CA ALA A 159 7.20 -11.52 0.63
C ALA A 159 7.70 -11.32 2.07
N GLU A 160 8.98 -10.99 2.24
CA GLU A 160 9.50 -10.50 3.51
C GLU A 160 8.92 -9.10 3.78
N LEU A 161 8.29 -8.89 4.95
CA LEU A 161 7.66 -7.62 5.30
C LEU A 161 8.51 -6.87 6.33
N ILE A 162 8.98 -5.69 5.95
CA ILE A 162 9.90 -4.88 6.78
C ILE A 162 9.25 -3.53 7.10
N ASP A 163 8.89 -3.32 8.38
CA ASP A 163 8.39 -2.04 8.88
C ASP A 163 9.57 -1.05 9.01
N VAL A 164 9.55 0.01 8.20
CA VAL A 164 10.55 1.11 8.23
C VAL A 164 9.96 2.38 8.85
N GLY A 165 8.75 2.30 9.41
CA GLY A 165 8.05 3.41 10.05
C GLY A 165 8.55 3.75 11.45
N LYS A 166 7.97 4.82 12.02
CA LYS A 166 8.22 5.24 13.41
C LYS A 166 7.41 4.36 14.37
N THR A 167 8.06 3.51 15.14
CA THR A 167 7.47 2.78 16.28
C THR A 167 7.54 3.64 17.54
N PRO A 168 6.50 3.66 18.40
CA PRO A 168 6.65 4.18 19.76
C PRO A 168 7.81 3.45 20.47
N GLY A 169 8.81 4.19 20.95
CA GLY A 169 9.98 3.65 21.65
C GLY A 169 11.16 3.19 20.79
N HIS A 170 11.09 3.28 19.46
CA HIS A 170 12.24 3.04 18.58
C HIS A 170 12.54 4.28 17.73
N HIS A 171 13.82 4.55 17.50
CA HIS A 171 14.24 5.63 16.60
C HIS A 171 13.79 5.32 15.17
N ALA A 172 13.27 6.34 14.48
CA ALA A 172 12.91 6.23 13.07
C ALA A 172 14.13 5.74 12.27
N VAL A 173 13.94 4.75 11.38
CA VAL A 173 14.98 4.38 10.40
C VAL A 173 15.30 5.63 9.58
N PRO A 174 16.55 6.13 9.59
CA PRO A 174 16.93 7.29 8.81
C PRO A 174 16.64 7.05 7.32
N GLN A 175 16.27 8.10 6.60
CA GLN A 175 15.94 7.98 5.17
C GLN A 175 17.07 7.33 4.35
N ALA A 176 18.31 7.73 4.61
CA ALA A 176 19.48 7.17 3.95
C ALA A 176 19.67 5.68 4.24
N GLU A 177 19.15 5.17 5.36
CA GLU A 177 19.15 3.75 5.66
C GLU A 177 18.06 3.01 4.89
N ILE A 178 16.84 3.56 4.82
CA ILE A 178 15.77 3.02 3.96
C ILE A 178 16.28 2.91 2.51
N GLU A 179 16.89 3.98 1.98
CA GLU A 179 17.48 4.00 0.64
C GLU A 179 18.53 2.91 0.44
N ARG A 180 19.45 2.72 1.41
CA ARG A 180 20.44 1.63 1.37
C ARG A 180 19.80 0.25 1.36
N MET A 181 18.76 0.04 2.17
CA MET A 181 18.03 -1.24 2.23
C MET A 181 17.35 -1.56 0.91
N LEU A 182 16.69 -0.57 0.28
CA LEU A 182 16.07 -0.74 -1.05
C LEU A 182 17.10 -1.14 -2.10
N VAL A 183 18.25 -0.44 -2.13
CA VAL A 183 19.34 -0.71 -3.08
C VAL A 183 19.96 -2.09 -2.83
N ALA A 184 20.22 -2.46 -1.58
CA ALA A 184 20.81 -3.75 -1.23
C ALA A 184 19.91 -4.91 -1.68
N SER A 185 18.62 -4.90 -1.32
CA SER A 185 17.69 -5.94 -1.72
C SER A 185 17.55 -6.07 -3.23
N ALA A 186 17.55 -4.95 -3.96
CA ALA A 186 17.54 -4.99 -5.42
C ALA A 186 18.85 -5.55 -5.99
N ARG A 187 20.02 -5.30 -5.39
CA ARG A 187 21.30 -5.92 -5.81
C ARG A 187 21.33 -7.43 -5.60
N ASP A 188 20.58 -7.92 -4.62
CA ASP A 188 20.42 -9.36 -4.40
C ASP A 188 19.44 -10.03 -5.39
N GLY A 189 18.92 -9.26 -6.35
CA GLY A 189 18.00 -9.77 -7.39
C GLY A 189 16.53 -9.74 -6.99
N HIS A 190 16.19 -9.16 -5.84
CA HIS A 190 14.80 -9.11 -5.36
C HIS A 190 13.95 -8.11 -6.14
N THR A 191 12.67 -8.46 -6.33
CA THR A 191 11.62 -7.50 -6.65
C THR A 191 11.17 -6.83 -5.37
N VAL A 192 11.62 -5.60 -5.19
CA VAL A 192 11.42 -4.80 -3.99
C VAL A 192 10.20 -3.91 -4.16
N VAL A 193 9.31 -3.87 -3.18
CA VAL A 193 8.26 -2.86 -3.07
C VAL A 193 8.55 -1.94 -1.89
N ARG A 194 8.53 -0.63 -2.12
CA ARG A 194 8.44 0.40 -1.07
C ARG A 194 6.99 0.89 -1.03
N LEU A 195 6.19 0.37 -0.11
CA LEU A 195 4.79 0.77 0.08
C LEU A 195 4.73 2.01 0.97
N LYS A 196 4.10 3.09 0.47
CA LYS A 196 4.04 4.39 1.13
C LYS A 196 2.58 4.81 1.29
N GLY A 197 2.23 5.40 2.44
CA GLY A 197 0.91 6.00 2.62
C GLY A 197 0.62 7.10 1.58
N GLY A 198 -0.62 7.18 1.11
CA GLY A 198 -1.05 8.15 0.09
C GLY A 198 -0.36 7.93 -1.25
N ASP A 199 0.26 8.98 -1.77
CA ASP A 199 1.04 8.98 -3.02
C ASP A 199 2.55 9.12 -2.74
N PRO A 200 3.44 8.38 -3.42
CA PRO A 200 4.88 8.44 -3.17
C PRO A 200 5.51 9.84 -3.31
N PHE A 201 4.95 10.69 -4.16
CA PHE A 201 5.49 12.01 -4.52
C PHE A 201 4.78 13.18 -3.84
N VAL A 202 3.73 12.94 -3.05
CA VAL A 202 3.09 13.99 -2.24
C VAL A 202 3.58 13.91 -0.80
N PHE A 203 4.63 14.68 -0.48
CA PHE A 203 5.32 14.70 0.82
C PHE A 203 5.77 13.33 1.35
N GLY A 204 5.81 12.31 0.50
CA GLY A 204 6.24 10.96 0.86
C GLY A 204 7.74 10.74 0.77
N ARG A 205 8.52 11.71 0.30
CA ARG A 205 9.97 11.57 0.02
C ARG A 205 10.32 10.52 -1.05
N GLY A 206 9.35 10.09 -1.86
CA GLY A 206 9.61 9.11 -2.92
C GLY A 206 10.63 9.60 -3.95
N GLY A 207 10.76 10.91 -4.16
CA GLY A 207 11.78 11.48 -5.05
C GLY A 207 13.21 11.17 -4.59
N GLU A 208 13.49 11.28 -3.30
CA GLU A 208 14.80 10.96 -2.71
C GLU A 208 15.14 9.48 -2.92
N GLU A 209 14.18 8.60 -2.60
CA GLU A 209 14.30 7.15 -2.78
C GLU A 209 14.55 6.75 -4.25
N VAL A 210 13.86 7.39 -5.19
CA VAL A 210 14.07 7.20 -6.64
C VAL A 210 15.48 7.63 -7.06
N ILE A 211 15.94 8.79 -6.58
CA ILE A 211 17.28 9.32 -6.89
C ILE A 211 18.35 8.36 -6.37
N ALA A 212 18.24 7.89 -5.12
CA ALA A 212 19.18 6.96 -4.54
C ALA A 212 19.26 5.64 -5.33
N CYS A 213 18.11 5.06 -5.66
CA CYS A 213 18.05 3.82 -6.43
C CYS A 213 18.64 3.99 -7.85
N ARG A 214 18.26 5.05 -8.56
CA ARG A 214 18.79 5.34 -9.91
C ARG A 214 20.29 5.64 -9.88
N GLY A 215 20.76 6.37 -8.88
CA GLY A 215 22.19 6.63 -8.66
C GLY A 215 22.99 5.35 -8.42
N ALA A 216 22.35 4.30 -7.89
CA ALA A 216 22.94 2.97 -7.72
C ALA A 216 22.74 2.02 -8.91
N GLY A 217 22.16 2.50 -10.03
CA GLY A 217 21.87 1.71 -11.23
C GLY A 217 20.65 0.79 -11.12
N ILE A 218 19.81 0.95 -10.10
CA ILE A 218 18.64 0.10 -9.85
C ILE A 218 17.46 0.56 -10.72
N PRO A 219 16.82 -0.34 -11.49
CA PRO A 219 15.57 -0.05 -12.18
C PRO A 219 14.46 0.32 -11.19
N VAL A 220 13.82 1.47 -11.40
CA VAL A 220 12.75 1.96 -10.52
C VAL A 220 11.49 2.30 -11.28
N THR A 221 10.36 1.77 -10.81
CA THR A 221 9.02 2.17 -11.24
C THR A 221 8.29 2.87 -10.09
N VAL A 222 7.57 3.94 -10.42
CA VAL A 222 6.71 4.65 -9.46
C VAL A 222 5.27 4.36 -9.83
N ILE A 223 4.52 3.81 -8.87
CA ILE A 223 3.09 3.53 -9.00
C ILE A 223 2.35 4.56 -8.15
N PRO A 224 1.61 5.49 -8.78
CA PRO A 224 0.85 6.51 -8.07
C PRO A 224 -0.18 5.89 -7.12
N GLY A 225 -0.44 6.62 -6.04
CA GLY A 225 -1.49 6.30 -5.08
C GLY A 225 -2.53 7.41 -4.99
N VAL A 226 -3.67 7.09 -4.39
CA VAL A 226 -4.68 8.10 -4.08
C VAL A 226 -4.17 8.96 -2.93
N SER A 227 -3.82 10.23 -3.19
CA SER A 227 -3.29 11.13 -2.16
C SER A 227 -4.34 11.48 -1.11
N SER A 228 -3.93 11.52 0.16
CA SER A 228 -4.77 11.99 1.27
C SER A 228 -5.15 13.46 1.13
N ALA A 229 -4.36 14.26 0.41
CA ALA A 229 -4.67 15.66 0.13
C ALA A 229 -5.97 15.87 -0.65
N ILE A 230 -6.45 14.86 -1.38
CA ILE A 230 -7.66 14.94 -2.19
C ILE A 230 -8.73 14.01 -1.61
N SER A 231 -8.36 12.78 -1.29
CA SER A 231 -9.31 11.74 -0.89
C SER A 231 -9.85 11.92 0.52
N VAL A 232 -9.03 12.33 1.49
CA VAL A 232 -9.50 12.50 2.87
C VAL A 232 -10.55 13.63 2.98
N PRO A 233 -10.38 14.80 2.32
CA PRO A 233 -11.46 15.76 2.15
C PRO A 233 -12.73 15.15 1.55
N ALA A 234 -12.61 14.37 0.48
CA ALA A 234 -13.75 13.71 -0.15
C ALA A 234 -14.47 12.73 0.78
N ALA A 235 -13.74 12.00 1.64
CA ALA A 235 -14.32 11.13 2.67
C ALA A 235 -15.13 11.88 3.74
N ALA A 236 -14.96 13.20 3.84
CA ALA A 236 -15.72 14.09 4.69
C ALA A 236 -16.77 14.91 3.91
N GLY A 237 -17.02 14.59 2.63
CA GLY A 237 -17.94 15.34 1.78
C GLY A 237 -17.40 16.70 1.30
N ILE A 238 -16.10 16.98 1.47
CA ILE A 238 -15.49 18.26 1.11
C ILE A 238 -14.75 18.11 -0.22
N PRO A 239 -15.24 18.70 -1.32
CA PRO A 239 -14.48 18.73 -2.56
C PRO A 239 -13.31 19.72 -2.44
N VAL A 240 -12.14 19.40 -3.01
CA VAL A 240 -10.99 20.33 -2.96
C VAL A 240 -11.12 21.50 -3.92
N THR A 241 -11.98 21.37 -4.93
CA THR A 241 -12.33 22.44 -5.88
C THR A 241 -13.83 22.39 -6.16
N HIS A 242 -14.41 23.55 -6.48
CA HIS A 242 -15.79 23.65 -6.95
C HIS A 242 -15.92 24.91 -7.82
N ARG A 243 -16.55 24.79 -8.99
CA ARG A 243 -16.51 25.82 -10.07
C ARG A 243 -16.82 27.25 -9.59
N ASP A 244 -17.80 27.36 -8.71
CA ASP A 244 -18.33 28.64 -8.22
C ASP A 244 -17.78 29.04 -6.84
N VAL A 245 -16.93 28.20 -6.23
CA VAL A 245 -16.39 28.42 -4.88
C VAL A 245 -14.87 28.51 -4.91
N SER A 246 -14.19 27.56 -5.52
CA SER A 246 -12.74 27.55 -5.63
C SER A 246 -12.25 26.81 -6.87
N ARG A 247 -11.49 27.51 -7.72
CA ARG A 247 -10.93 26.97 -8.98
C ARG A 247 -9.45 26.58 -8.84
N ILE A 248 -8.85 26.86 -7.69
CA ILE A 248 -7.46 26.61 -7.37
C ILE A 248 -7.41 25.95 -6.00
N PHE A 249 -6.57 24.94 -5.85
CA PHE A 249 -6.23 24.43 -4.53
C PHE A 249 -4.72 24.30 -4.40
N THR A 250 -4.22 24.48 -3.18
CA THR A 250 -2.80 24.40 -2.86
C THR A 250 -2.61 23.35 -1.77
N VAL A 251 -1.69 22.41 -2.01
CA VAL A 251 -1.31 21.40 -1.02
C VAL A 251 0.04 21.76 -0.43
N LEU A 252 0.15 21.79 0.89
CA LEU A 252 1.40 22.08 1.59
C LEU A 252 1.65 21.14 2.78
N SER A 253 2.93 21.06 3.17
CA SER A 253 3.36 20.39 4.39
C SER A 253 3.38 21.39 5.53
N GLY A 254 2.61 21.14 6.57
CA GLY A 254 2.65 21.87 7.83
C GLY A 254 3.61 21.27 8.85
N HIS A 255 4.55 20.40 8.45
CA HIS A 255 5.49 19.78 9.38
C HIS A 255 6.36 20.82 10.11
N ALA A 256 6.68 21.91 9.43
CA ALA A 256 7.36 23.07 9.99
C ALA A 256 6.48 24.33 9.82
N PRO A 257 6.61 25.34 10.70
CA PRO A 257 5.94 26.63 10.51
C PRO A 257 6.28 27.25 9.16
N LEU A 258 5.28 27.83 8.49
CA LEU A 258 5.47 28.60 7.27
C LEU A 258 6.04 29.99 7.58
N SER A 259 6.80 30.53 6.62
CA SER A 259 7.25 31.93 6.62
C SER A 259 6.10 32.91 6.37
N ASP A 260 6.26 34.16 6.79
CA ASP A 260 5.26 35.21 6.53
C ASP A 260 5.02 35.44 5.03
N THR A 261 6.05 35.28 4.18
CA THR A 261 5.90 35.37 2.72
C THR A 261 5.03 34.25 2.16
N GLU A 262 5.24 33.00 2.61
CA GLU A 262 4.39 31.88 2.20
C GLU A 262 2.94 32.07 2.65
N LEU A 263 2.74 32.54 3.89
CA LEU A 263 1.42 32.84 4.43
C LEU A 263 0.72 33.94 3.60
N ALA A 264 1.42 35.01 3.28
CA ALA A 264 0.90 36.08 2.42
C ALA A 264 0.49 35.56 1.03
N HIS A 265 1.31 34.70 0.42
CA HIS A 265 0.98 34.08 -0.87
C HIS A 265 -0.27 33.19 -0.78
N LEU A 266 -0.41 32.40 0.29
CA LEU A 266 -1.59 31.55 0.49
C LEU A 266 -2.87 32.36 0.59
N VAL A 267 -2.86 33.49 1.30
CA VAL A 267 -4.01 34.40 1.35
C VAL A 267 -4.27 35.03 -0.03
N GLY A 268 -3.22 35.47 -0.72
CA GLY A 268 -3.34 36.12 -2.03
C GLY A 268 -3.81 35.22 -3.18
N LEU A 269 -3.61 33.90 -3.09
CA LEU A 269 -4.12 32.95 -4.08
C LEU A 269 -5.64 32.76 -4.01
N ASP A 270 -6.26 33.09 -2.87
CA ASP A 270 -7.71 33.02 -2.63
C ASP A 270 -8.34 31.70 -3.13
N GLY A 271 -7.77 30.58 -2.66
CA GLY A 271 -8.14 29.22 -3.07
C GLY A 271 -8.31 28.28 -1.89
N THR A 272 -8.61 27.01 -2.18
CA THR A 272 -8.66 25.96 -1.15
C THR A 272 -7.24 25.61 -0.71
N ILE A 273 -6.97 25.65 0.59
CA ILE A 273 -5.69 25.24 1.16
C ILE A 273 -5.85 23.88 1.83
N VAL A 274 -5.06 22.90 1.40
CA VAL A 274 -4.99 21.58 2.04
C VAL A 274 -3.63 21.45 2.72
N VAL A 275 -3.63 21.20 4.03
CA VAL A 275 -2.38 21.06 4.81
C VAL A 275 -2.25 19.64 5.33
N LEU A 276 -1.16 19.00 4.93
CA LEU A 276 -0.74 17.69 5.44
C LEU A 276 0.27 17.88 6.58
N MET A 277 0.24 17.01 7.58
CA MET A 277 1.15 17.05 8.74
C MET A 277 1.09 18.37 9.55
N GLY A 278 -0.04 19.08 9.51
CA GLY A 278 -0.15 20.45 10.06
C GLY A 278 -0.67 20.57 11.50
N ILE A 279 -1.09 19.49 12.17
CA ILE A 279 -1.71 19.59 13.51
C ILE A 279 -0.80 20.29 14.53
N GLY A 280 0.50 19.98 14.52
CA GLY A 280 1.47 20.58 15.45
C GLY A 280 1.74 22.07 15.20
N THR A 281 1.52 22.55 13.99
CA THR A 281 1.78 23.95 13.57
C THR A 281 0.51 24.76 13.37
N LEU A 282 -0.66 24.15 13.57
CA LEU A 282 -1.98 24.75 13.35
C LEU A 282 -2.17 26.11 14.04
N PRO A 283 -1.75 26.33 15.32
CA PRO A 283 -1.86 27.65 15.93
C PRO A 283 -1.07 28.74 15.19
N HIS A 284 0.15 28.42 14.73
CA HIS A 284 0.97 29.35 13.96
C HIS A 284 0.36 29.64 12.58
N LEU A 285 -0.09 28.59 11.89
CA LEU A 285 -0.75 28.70 10.59
C LEU A 285 -1.98 29.60 10.67
N ALA A 286 -2.90 29.33 11.61
CA ALA A 286 -4.14 30.08 11.76
C ALA A 286 -3.90 31.55 12.09
N ALA A 287 -3.01 31.83 13.05
CA ALA A 287 -2.64 33.19 13.40
C ALA A 287 -1.94 33.92 12.23
N GLY A 288 -1.07 33.22 11.50
CA GLY A 288 -0.36 33.74 10.35
C GLY A 288 -1.29 34.14 9.20
N LEU A 289 -2.20 33.26 8.81
CA LEU A 289 -3.20 33.54 7.77
C LEU A 289 -4.10 34.72 8.16
N ALA A 290 -4.54 34.79 9.43
CA ALA A 290 -5.33 35.91 9.94
C ALA A 290 -4.56 37.24 9.87
N ARG A 291 -3.27 37.26 10.25
CA ARG A 291 -2.42 38.47 10.15
C ARG A 291 -2.31 38.99 8.71
N HIS A 292 -2.32 38.10 7.73
CA HIS A 292 -2.23 38.45 6.31
C HIS A 292 -3.59 38.73 5.65
N GLY A 293 -4.68 38.78 6.43
CA GLY A 293 -5.98 39.25 5.95
C GLY A 293 -6.99 38.16 5.62
N MET A 294 -6.71 36.88 5.91
CA MET A 294 -7.74 35.84 5.82
C MET A 294 -8.83 36.09 6.85
N THR A 295 -10.10 35.98 6.43
CA THR A 295 -11.24 36.33 7.28
C THR A 295 -11.34 35.42 8.51
N ALA A 296 -11.72 35.99 9.66
CA ALA A 296 -11.89 35.24 10.90
C ALA A 296 -12.90 34.08 10.77
N GLY A 297 -13.94 34.28 9.96
CA GLY A 297 -14.98 33.30 9.65
C GLY A 297 -14.63 32.31 8.54
N MET A 298 -13.41 32.35 7.99
CA MET A 298 -12.98 31.43 6.94
C MET A 298 -13.13 29.98 7.44
N PRO A 299 -13.91 29.12 6.74
CA PRO A 299 -14.14 27.75 7.16
C PRO A 299 -12.86 26.92 7.21
N VAL A 300 -12.73 26.10 8.25
CA VAL A 300 -11.66 25.13 8.42
C VAL A 300 -12.24 23.77 8.80
N ALA A 301 -11.79 22.71 8.12
CA ALA A 301 -12.05 21.33 8.50
C ALA A 301 -10.76 20.65 8.99
N ILE A 302 -10.87 19.89 10.07
CA ILE A 302 -9.85 18.95 10.56
C ILE A 302 -10.41 17.54 10.37
N ILE A 303 -9.77 16.75 9.52
CA ILE A 303 -10.21 15.39 9.20
C ILE A 303 -9.15 14.41 9.71
N GLU A 304 -9.42 13.81 10.85
CA GLU A 304 -8.53 12.87 11.52
C GLU A 304 -8.80 11.45 11.04
N GLN A 305 -7.74 10.64 10.88
CA GLN A 305 -7.84 9.21 10.58
C GLN A 305 -8.76 8.89 9.38
N GLY A 306 -8.66 9.68 8.31
CA GLY A 306 -9.49 9.55 7.11
C GLY A 306 -9.56 8.11 6.58
N TYR A 307 -10.74 7.68 6.13
CA TYR A 307 -11.06 6.31 5.69
C TYR A 307 -10.94 5.20 6.74
N SER A 308 -10.60 5.51 7.98
CA SER A 308 -10.67 4.52 9.06
C SER A 308 -12.05 4.52 9.73
N THR A 309 -12.35 3.45 10.47
CA THR A 309 -13.52 3.39 11.36
C THR A 309 -13.48 4.40 12.50
N ARG A 310 -12.34 5.08 12.70
CA ARG A 310 -12.13 6.13 13.69
C ARG A 310 -12.05 7.52 13.06
N GLN A 311 -12.48 7.68 11.80
CA GLN A 311 -12.49 8.98 11.14
C GLN A 311 -13.32 9.98 11.97
N ARG A 312 -12.75 11.17 12.20
CA ARG A 312 -13.44 12.28 12.88
C ARG A 312 -13.24 13.55 12.06
N THR A 313 -14.35 14.19 11.71
CA THR A 313 -14.34 15.49 11.02
C THR A 313 -14.81 16.57 11.97
N THR A 314 -13.99 17.61 12.15
CA THR A 314 -14.35 18.80 12.92
C THR A 314 -14.35 20.00 11.98
N ILE A 315 -15.49 20.67 11.85
CA ILE A 315 -15.62 21.91 11.06
C ILE A 315 -15.78 23.09 12.02
N THR A 316 -15.03 24.15 11.76
CA THR A 316 -15.01 25.38 12.57
C THR A 316 -14.53 26.55 11.71
N SER A 317 -14.22 27.68 12.34
CA SER A 317 -13.68 28.89 11.69
C SER A 317 -12.19 29.03 11.93
N LEU A 318 -11.51 29.81 11.09
CA LEU A 318 -10.09 30.13 11.25
C LEU A 318 -9.78 30.76 12.62
N HIS A 319 -10.70 31.56 13.14
CA HIS A 319 -10.57 32.17 14.47
C HIS A 319 -10.54 31.14 15.61
N GLU A 320 -11.36 30.10 15.52
CA GLU A 320 -11.60 29.16 16.61
C GLU A 320 -10.76 27.88 16.50
N VAL A 321 -10.26 27.55 15.31
CA VAL A 321 -9.70 26.23 14.98
C VAL A 321 -8.60 25.77 15.93
N ALA A 322 -7.71 26.66 16.35
CA ALA A 322 -6.61 26.31 17.26
C ALA A 322 -7.13 25.93 18.65
N ALA A 323 -8.12 26.67 19.18
CA ALA A 323 -8.73 26.39 20.47
C ALA A 323 -9.56 25.10 20.42
N VAL A 324 -10.36 24.93 19.38
CA VAL A 324 -11.18 23.73 19.15
C VAL A 324 -10.30 22.49 19.02
N ALA A 325 -9.24 22.54 18.22
CA ALA A 325 -8.29 21.44 18.07
C ALA A 325 -7.61 21.06 19.40
N GLY A 326 -7.25 22.07 20.21
CA GLY A 326 -6.69 21.86 21.55
C GLY A 326 -7.67 21.17 22.49
N ALA A 327 -8.91 21.66 22.56
CA ALA A 327 -9.96 21.12 23.42
C ALA A 327 -10.36 19.68 23.06
N LEU A 328 -10.47 19.38 21.76
CA LEU A 328 -10.77 18.04 21.26
C LEU A 328 -9.57 17.09 21.26
N GLY A 329 -8.39 17.62 21.61
CA GLY A 329 -7.14 16.88 21.61
C GLY A 329 -6.83 16.29 20.23
N ALA A 330 -7.00 17.06 19.15
CA ALA A 330 -6.77 16.59 17.80
C ALA A 330 -5.37 15.96 17.62
N ARG A 331 -5.27 14.88 16.86
CA ARG A 331 -4.03 14.10 16.66
C ARG A 331 -3.79 13.79 15.19
N SER A 332 -2.50 13.67 14.85
CA SER A 332 -2.08 13.10 13.57
C SER A 332 -2.32 11.59 13.52
N PRO A 333 -2.45 11.00 12.31
CA PRO A 333 -2.64 11.65 11.01
C PRO A 333 -3.97 12.40 10.89
N ALA A 334 -3.90 13.62 10.37
CA ALA A 334 -5.06 14.44 10.03
C ALA A 334 -4.75 15.32 8.79
N VAL A 335 -5.80 15.62 8.04
CA VAL A 335 -5.76 16.56 6.91
C VAL A 335 -6.56 17.80 7.29
N LEU A 336 -5.93 18.97 7.13
CA LEU A 336 -6.61 20.25 7.31
C LEU A 336 -7.06 20.78 5.96
N VAL A 337 -8.28 21.31 5.88
CA VAL A 337 -8.80 22.00 4.71
C VAL A 337 -9.27 23.38 5.14
N ILE A 338 -8.75 24.43 4.52
CA ILE A 338 -9.11 25.83 4.78
C ILE A 338 -9.67 26.40 3.48
N GLY A 339 -10.89 26.95 3.52
CA GLY A 339 -11.54 27.55 2.36
C GLY A 339 -13.04 27.31 2.31
N GLU A 340 -13.73 28.09 1.49
CA GLU A 340 -15.19 28.08 1.38
C GLU A 340 -15.77 26.72 0.93
N VAL A 341 -14.98 25.87 0.28
CA VAL A 341 -15.40 24.50 -0.10
C VAL A 341 -15.82 23.63 1.10
N VAL A 342 -15.32 23.94 2.30
CA VAL A 342 -15.71 23.23 3.53
C VAL A 342 -17.20 23.39 3.83
N ARG A 343 -17.84 24.50 3.43
CA ARG A 343 -19.28 24.71 3.63
C ARG A 343 -20.14 23.75 2.81
N LEU A 344 -19.63 23.24 1.70
CA LEU A 344 -20.37 22.33 0.82
C LEU A 344 -20.69 21.01 1.53
N ALA A 345 -19.81 20.54 2.42
CA ALA A 345 -20.07 19.35 3.23
C ALA A 345 -21.26 19.51 4.21
N GLN A 346 -21.58 20.75 4.61
CA GLN A 346 -22.73 21.02 5.48
C GLN A 346 -24.06 21.13 4.71
N GLN A 347 -24.02 21.39 3.40
CA GLN A 347 -25.23 21.52 2.60
C GLN A 347 -25.92 20.16 2.37
N ASP A 348 -25.14 19.10 2.17
CA ASP A 348 -25.67 17.74 2.06
C ASP A 348 -26.29 17.26 3.37
N ASP A 349 -25.73 17.62 4.52
CA ASP A 349 -26.32 17.31 5.84
C ASP A 349 -27.65 18.05 6.05
N THR A 350 -27.76 19.30 5.61
CA THR A 350 -29.01 20.06 5.76
C THR A 350 -30.12 19.49 4.89
N ALA A 351 -29.82 19.17 3.61
CA ALA A 351 -30.77 18.54 2.70
C ALA A 351 -31.13 17.10 3.12
N ALA A 352 -30.18 16.33 3.63
CA ALA A 352 -30.43 14.98 4.16
C ALA A 352 -31.27 15.01 5.45
N VAL A 353 -31.01 15.96 6.35
CA VAL A 353 -31.82 16.19 7.56
C VAL A 353 -33.24 16.65 7.19
N GLU A 354 -33.40 17.48 6.15
CA GLU A 354 -34.71 17.91 5.65
C GLU A 354 -35.49 16.75 5.02
N LEU A 355 -34.82 15.88 4.26
CA LEU A 355 -35.40 14.65 3.70
C LEU A 355 -35.82 13.67 4.79
N MET A 356 -35.00 13.48 5.83
CA MET A 356 -35.34 12.63 6.98
C MET A 356 -36.50 13.21 7.79
N ARG A 357 -36.56 14.53 7.97
CA ARG A 357 -37.68 15.22 8.64
C ARG A 357 -38.97 15.10 7.84
N SER A 358 -38.90 15.32 6.53
CA SER A 358 -40.05 15.17 5.62
C SER A 358 -40.56 13.72 5.59
N ALA A 359 -39.66 12.73 5.63
CA ALA A 359 -40.02 11.33 5.71
C ALA A 359 -40.67 10.94 7.05
N ALA A 360 -40.24 11.55 8.16
CA ALA A 360 -40.85 11.36 9.48
C ALA A 360 -42.25 12.01 9.56
N GLU A 361 -42.42 13.21 9.03
CA GLU A 361 -43.73 13.90 8.98
C GLU A 361 -44.75 13.15 8.12
N LEU A 362 -44.31 12.48 7.05
CA LEU A 362 -45.17 11.62 6.22
C LEU A 362 -45.55 10.31 6.93
N ALA A 363 -44.73 9.82 7.86
CA ALA A 363 -45.01 8.62 8.64
C ALA A 363 -46.02 8.88 9.78
N ASP A 364 -46.06 10.09 10.32
CA ASP A 364 -47.01 10.50 11.37
C ASP A 364 -48.40 10.90 10.84
N LEU A 365 -48.58 10.95 9.51
CA LEU A 365 -49.86 11.21 8.83
C LEU A 365 -50.55 9.94 8.30
N GLY A 366 -50.05 8.75 8.64
CA GLY A 366 -50.51 7.44 8.16
C GLY A 366 -51.33 6.65 9.16
#